data_AF-A0A9Q3C1H7-F1
#
_entry.id   AF-A0A9Q3C1H7-F1
#
_cell.length_a   1.000
_cell.length_b   1.000
_cell.length_c   1.000
_cell.angle_alpha   90.00
_cell.angle_beta   90.00
_cell.angle_gamma   90.00
#
_symmetry.space_group_name_H-M   'P 1'
#
loop_
_entity.id
_entity.type
_entity.pdbx_description
1 polymer ?
#
loop_
_entity_poly.entity_id
_entity_poly.type
_entity_poly.pdbx_seq_one_letter_code
_entity_poly.pdbx_strand_id
1 'polypeptide(L)'
;MIYSVKNIDKEEFVANKLAEAQINPSLSPKMSHDFIDVLYTYKNALPSDNEQLRTIKGYEVDITLNIDRPYLPVLARPAYTAIPRAREALEKHIQELIQLGVPRKVSHNEEFVVKTPVIISWNNDK
;
A
#
# COMPACT_ATOMS: atom_id res chain seq x y z
N MET A 1 -17.60 -38.90 -20.47
CA MET A 1 -17.31 -38.29 -19.14
C MET A 1 -16.09 -37.41 -19.30
N ILE A 2 -16.27 -36.09 -19.37
CA ILE A 2 -15.16 -35.15 -19.36
C ILE A 2 -14.97 -34.76 -17.90
N TYR A 3 -13.87 -35.22 -17.30
CA TYR A 3 -13.50 -34.81 -15.95
C TYR A 3 -13.24 -33.31 -15.98
N SER A 4 -14.11 -32.52 -15.34
CA SER A 4 -13.82 -31.11 -15.06
C SER A 4 -12.65 -31.09 -14.10
N VAL A 5 -11.46 -30.81 -14.62
CA VAL A 5 -10.24 -30.68 -13.82
C VAL A 5 -10.42 -29.44 -12.95
N LYS A 6 -10.76 -29.65 -11.69
CA LYS A 6 -10.84 -28.57 -10.71
C LYS A 6 -9.46 -27.96 -10.57
N ASN A 7 -9.34 -26.68 -10.92
CA ASN A 7 -8.12 -25.93 -10.70
C ASN A 7 -8.09 -25.49 -9.23
N ILE A 8 -7.47 -26.31 -8.38
CA ILE A 8 -7.40 -26.12 -6.93
C ILE A 8 -6.83 -24.74 -6.56
N ASP A 9 -5.85 -24.24 -7.32
CA ASP A 9 -5.25 -22.92 -7.11
C ASP A 9 -6.22 -21.76 -7.41
N LYS A 10 -7.13 -21.94 -8.38
CA LYS A 10 -8.18 -20.95 -8.68
C LYS A 10 -9.25 -20.93 -7.57
N GLU A 11 -9.62 -22.08 -7.04
CA GLU A 11 -10.57 -22.18 -5.92
C GLU A 11 -10.00 -21.51 -4.66
N GLU A 12 -8.71 -21.73 -4.38
CA GLU A 12 -8.00 -21.07 -3.28
C GLU A 12 -7.91 -19.54 -3.48
N PHE A 13 -7.64 -19.07 -4.70
CA PHE A 13 -7.65 -17.65 -5.02
C PHE A 13 -9.02 -17.00 -4.76
N VAL A 14 -10.12 -17.65 -5.17
CA VAL A 14 -11.48 -17.14 -4.91
C VAL A 14 -11.76 -17.13 -3.41
N ALA A 15 -11.41 -18.19 -2.69
CA ALA A 15 -11.67 -18.32 -1.26
C ALA A 15 -10.87 -17.35 -0.40
N ASN A 16 -9.63 -17.02 -0.78
CA ASN A 16 -8.75 -16.19 0.05
C ASN A 16 -8.69 -14.73 -0.41
N LYS A 17 -8.64 -14.47 -1.73
CA LYS A 17 -8.49 -13.11 -2.27
C LYS A 17 -9.80 -12.45 -2.66
N LEU A 18 -10.85 -13.22 -2.94
CA LEU A 18 -12.17 -12.69 -3.32
C LEU A 18 -13.26 -12.91 -2.26
N ALA A 19 -12.92 -13.43 -1.06
CA ALA A 19 -13.89 -13.64 0.02
C ALA A 19 -14.64 -12.36 0.42
N GLU A 20 -13.94 -11.24 0.44
CA GLU A 20 -14.50 -9.92 0.78
C GLU A 20 -14.95 -9.13 -0.46
N ALA A 21 -14.74 -9.68 -1.67
CA ALA A 21 -15.05 -8.98 -2.90
C ALA A 21 -16.57 -8.93 -3.13
N GLN A 22 -17.09 -7.72 -3.36
CA GLN A 22 -18.48 -7.52 -3.74
C GLN A 22 -18.61 -7.55 -5.27
N ILE A 23 -18.91 -8.74 -5.81
CA ILE A 23 -19.24 -8.90 -7.23
C ILE A 23 -20.69 -8.50 -7.45
N ASN A 24 -20.95 -7.73 -8.52
CA ASN A 24 -22.29 -7.25 -8.84
C ASN A 24 -23.28 -8.43 -9.00
N PRO A 25 -24.38 -8.49 -8.23
CA PRO A 25 -25.33 -9.59 -8.27
C PRO A 25 -26.14 -9.68 -9.57
N SER A 26 -26.14 -8.63 -10.40
CA SER A 26 -26.81 -8.63 -11.71
C SER A 26 -26.05 -9.38 -12.81
N LEU A 27 -24.82 -9.85 -12.53
CA LEU A 27 -24.02 -10.63 -13.47
C LEU A 27 -24.63 -12.02 -13.68
N SER A 28 -24.71 -12.45 -14.95
CA SER A 28 -25.07 -13.84 -15.24
C SER A 28 -24.01 -14.81 -14.73
N PRO A 29 -24.36 -16.08 -14.43
CA PRO A 29 -23.39 -17.07 -13.95
C PRO A 29 -22.19 -17.26 -14.88
N LYS A 30 -22.40 -17.16 -16.21
CA LYS A 30 -21.33 -17.22 -17.21
C LYS A 30 -20.39 -16.01 -17.11
N MET A 31 -20.95 -14.80 -17.05
CA MET A 31 -20.16 -13.58 -16.95
C MET A 31 -19.35 -13.51 -15.65
N SER A 32 -19.92 -13.99 -14.54
CA SER A 32 -19.20 -14.08 -13.27
C SER A 32 -18.01 -15.04 -13.37
N HIS A 33 -18.20 -16.20 -14.03
CA HIS A 33 -17.11 -17.14 -14.25
C HIS A 33 -15.99 -16.54 -15.13
N ASP A 34 -16.36 -15.93 -16.26
CA ASP A 34 -15.43 -15.28 -17.19
C ASP A 34 -14.67 -14.13 -16.49
N PHE A 35 -15.34 -13.37 -15.63
CA PHE A 35 -14.72 -12.31 -14.86
C PHE A 35 -13.69 -12.86 -13.85
N ILE A 36 -14.03 -13.92 -13.12
CA ILE A 36 -13.09 -14.59 -12.21
C ILE A 36 -11.90 -15.18 -12.98
N ASP A 37 -12.12 -15.70 -14.20
CA ASP A 37 -11.03 -16.15 -15.08
C ASP A 37 -10.05 -15.03 -15.41
N VAL A 38 -10.56 -13.83 -15.75
CA VAL A 38 -9.71 -12.66 -16.00
C VAL A 38 -8.94 -12.25 -14.74
N LEU A 39 -9.62 -12.17 -13.59
CA LEU A 39 -8.96 -11.81 -12.33
C LEU A 39 -7.86 -12.81 -11.94
N TYR A 40 -8.12 -14.11 -12.13
CA TYR A 40 -7.13 -15.15 -11.88
C TYR A 40 -5.97 -15.08 -12.88
N THR A 41 -6.24 -14.78 -14.16
CA THR A 41 -5.20 -14.59 -15.19
C THR A 41 -4.25 -13.45 -14.82
N TYR A 42 -4.78 -12.36 -14.25
CA TYR A 42 -4.00 -11.19 -13.84
C TYR A 42 -3.78 -11.12 -12.33
N LYS A 43 -3.79 -12.26 -11.61
CA LYS A 43 -3.69 -12.29 -10.15
C LYS A 43 -2.44 -11.60 -9.58
N ASN A 44 -1.35 -11.58 -10.35
CA ASN A 44 -0.09 -10.91 -9.98
C ASN A 44 -0.12 -9.39 -10.12
N ALA A 45 -1.11 -8.83 -10.83
CA ALA A 45 -1.32 -7.39 -10.94
C ALA A 45 -2.21 -6.85 -9.81
N LEU A 46 -2.83 -7.74 -9.02
CA LEU A 46 -3.64 -7.35 -7.88
C LEU A 46 -2.74 -7.08 -6.67
N PRO A 47 -3.08 -6.08 -5.84
CA PRO A 47 -2.31 -5.77 -4.64
C PRO A 47 -2.28 -6.97 -3.70
N SER A 48 -1.10 -7.30 -3.20
CA SER A 48 -0.90 -8.35 -2.21
C SER A 48 -0.39 -7.73 -0.90
N ASP A 49 -0.91 -8.21 0.22
CA ASP A 49 -0.54 -7.72 1.56
C ASP A 49 0.94 -7.97 1.90
N ASN A 50 1.58 -8.89 1.18
CA ASN A 50 2.97 -9.27 1.35
C ASN A 50 3.94 -8.59 0.36
N GLU A 51 3.44 -7.78 -0.58
CA GLU A 51 4.30 -7.11 -1.55
C GLU A 51 4.73 -5.74 -1.03
N GLN A 52 6.03 -5.54 -0.86
CA GLN A 52 6.56 -4.24 -0.46
C GLN A 52 6.36 -3.24 -1.59
N LEU A 53 5.80 -2.07 -1.28
CA LEU A 53 5.57 -1.00 -2.25
C LEU A 53 6.88 -0.48 -2.88
N ARG A 54 8.01 -0.70 -2.21
CA ARG A 54 9.36 -0.39 -2.72
C ARG A 54 9.75 -1.17 -3.97
N THR A 55 9.04 -2.23 -4.33
CA THR A 55 9.36 -3.08 -5.49
C THR A 55 9.08 -2.38 -6.83
N ILE A 56 8.20 -1.37 -6.82
CA ILE A 56 7.83 -0.61 -8.02
C ILE A 56 9.03 0.22 -8.48
N LYS A 57 9.55 0.05 -9.69
CA LYS A 57 10.68 0.86 -10.17
C LYS A 57 10.17 2.21 -10.71
N GLY A 58 10.92 3.29 -10.47
CA GLY A 58 10.66 4.60 -11.10
C GLY A 58 9.78 5.60 -10.32
N TYR A 59 9.40 5.29 -9.07
CA TYR A 59 8.69 6.26 -8.21
C TYR A 59 9.63 7.24 -7.48
N GLU A 60 10.95 7.13 -7.67
CA GLU A 60 11.91 7.93 -6.93
C GLU A 60 11.81 9.41 -7.33
N VAL A 61 11.58 10.27 -6.32
CA VAL A 61 11.56 11.71 -6.48
C VAL A 61 12.82 12.29 -5.85
N ASP A 62 13.57 13.07 -6.62
CA ASP A 62 14.67 13.88 -6.10
C ASP A 62 14.12 15.25 -5.68
N ILE A 63 14.12 15.51 -4.37
CA ILE A 63 13.69 16.77 -3.79
C ILE A 63 14.95 17.55 -3.41
N THR A 64 15.20 18.66 -4.11
CA THR A 64 16.29 19.59 -3.78
C THR A 64 15.74 20.76 -3.00
N LEU A 65 16.38 21.10 -1.87
CA LEU A 65 16.06 22.30 -1.13
C LEU A 65 16.68 23.52 -1.83
N ASN A 66 15.92 24.61 -1.94
CA ASN A 66 16.41 25.88 -2.48
C ASN A 66 17.31 26.66 -1.49
N ILE A 67 17.73 26.03 -0.39
CA ILE A 67 18.52 26.65 0.68
C ILE A 67 19.69 25.74 1.05
N ASP A 68 20.84 26.37 1.32
CA ASP A 68 22.02 25.70 1.87
C ASP A 68 22.00 25.69 3.40
N ARG A 69 22.85 24.85 4.01
CA ARG A 69 23.00 24.80 5.47
C ARG A 69 23.60 26.13 5.98
N PRO A 70 23.19 26.62 7.17
CA PRO A 70 22.27 26.00 8.13
C PRO A 70 20.79 26.14 7.74
N TYR A 71 20.03 25.07 7.93
CA TYR A 71 18.59 25.06 7.64
C TYR A 71 17.82 26.01 8.56
N LEU A 72 16.69 26.53 8.07
CA LEU A 72 15.82 27.40 8.85
C LEU A 72 15.35 26.70 10.14
N PRO A 73 15.26 27.40 11.29
CA PRO A 73 14.82 26.82 12.56
C PRO A 73 13.46 26.11 12.52
N VAL A 74 12.59 26.50 11.58
CA VAL A 74 11.28 25.86 11.35
C VAL A 74 11.41 24.37 10.98
N LEU A 75 12.50 23.99 10.32
CA LEU A 75 12.79 22.61 9.92
C LEU A 75 13.34 21.76 11.08
N ALA A 76 13.77 22.41 12.17
CA ALA A 76 14.34 21.76 13.35
C ALA A 76 13.34 21.62 14.52
N ARG A 77 12.03 21.79 14.26
CA ARG A 77 11.01 21.73 15.31
C ARG A 77 10.84 20.28 15.80
N PRO A 78 10.71 20.06 17.12
CA PRO A 78 10.36 18.75 17.65
C PRO A 78 8.97 18.34 17.18
N ALA A 79 8.72 17.04 17.09
CA ALA A 79 7.39 16.51 16.82
C ALA A 79 6.40 16.99 17.90
N TYR A 80 5.19 17.36 17.47
CA TYR A 80 4.13 17.77 18.39
C TYR A 80 3.66 16.57 19.23
N THR A 81 3.29 16.81 20.48
CA THR A 81 2.80 15.75 21.38
C THR A 81 1.41 15.27 20.93
N ALA A 82 1.31 13.99 20.57
CA ALA A 82 0.02 13.37 20.24
C ALA A 82 -0.77 13.02 21.51
N ILE A 83 -2.10 13.14 21.44
CA ILE A 83 -3.03 12.69 22.47
C ILE A 83 -2.99 11.14 22.53
N PRO A 84 -3.06 10.48 23.71
CA PRO A 84 -2.88 9.03 23.84
C PRO A 84 -3.72 8.18 22.88
N ARG A 85 -5.01 8.50 22.74
CA ARG A 85 -5.92 7.82 21.79
C ARG A 85 -5.47 7.96 20.34
N ALA A 86 -5.00 9.14 19.94
CA ALA A 86 -4.50 9.37 18.59
C ALA A 86 -3.20 8.61 18.35
N ARG A 87 -2.34 8.52 19.38
CA ARG A 87 -1.10 7.75 19.32
C ARG A 87 -1.35 6.26 19.09
N GLU A 88 -2.30 5.65 19.78
CA GLU A 88 -2.65 4.23 19.60
C GLU A 88 -3.15 3.93 18.18
N ALA A 89 -4.02 4.78 17.63
CA ALA A 89 -4.52 4.63 16.26
C ALA A 89 -3.40 4.83 15.22
N LEU A 90 -2.54 5.83 15.41
CA LEU A 90 -1.40 6.09 14.54
C LEU A 90 -0.37 4.97 14.59
N GLU A 91 -0.11 4.39 15.76
CA GLU A 91 0.86 3.30 15.93
C GLU A 91 0.48 2.11 15.04
N LYS A 92 -0.80 1.73 15.01
CA LYS A 92 -1.29 0.65 14.13
C LYS A 92 -0.93 0.90 12.67
N HIS A 93 -1.23 2.09 12.16
CA HIS A 93 -0.96 2.45 10.77
C HIS A 93 0.55 2.59 10.48
N ILE A 94 1.33 3.10 11.42
CA ILE A 94 2.78 3.17 11.28
C ILE A 94 3.37 1.76 11.17
N GLN A 95 2.90 0.80 11.98
CA GLN A 95 3.35 -0.59 11.90
C GLN A 95 2.98 -1.24 10.55
N GLU A 96 1.76 -1.00 10.04
CA GLU A 96 1.34 -1.45 8.71
C GLU A 96 2.27 -0.89 7.62
N LEU A 97 2.58 0.41 7.68
CA LEU A 97 3.48 1.06 6.72
C LEU A 97 4.91 0.49 6.80
N ILE A 98 5.42 0.20 8.00
CA ILE A 98 6.73 -0.45 8.19
C ILE A 98 6.75 -1.82 7.52
N GLN A 99 5.68 -2.62 7.68
CA GLN A 99 5.57 -3.94 7.03
C GLN A 99 5.56 -3.83 5.50
N LEU A 100 4.90 -2.80 4.96
CA LEU A 100 4.91 -2.48 3.52
C LEU A 100 6.25 -1.91 3.01
N GLY A 101 7.23 -1.69 3.89
CA GLY A 101 8.55 -1.18 3.56
C GLY A 101 8.58 0.32 3.22
N VAL A 102 7.55 1.08 3.60
CA VAL A 102 7.43 2.51 3.27
C VAL A 102 8.42 3.35 4.10
N PRO A 103 8.28 3.48 5.44
CA PRO A 103 9.28 4.11 6.28
C PRO A 103 10.45 3.15 6.56
N ARG A 104 11.67 3.70 6.58
CA ARG A 104 12.89 3.03 7.03
C ARG A 104 13.49 3.82 8.19
N LYS A 105 14.03 3.13 9.19
CA LYS A 105 14.85 3.76 10.23
C LYS A 105 16.17 4.24 9.62
N VAL A 106 16.44 5.54 9.76
CA VAL A 106 17.68 6.18 9.29
C VAL A 106 18.55 6.50 10.50
N SER A 107 19.87 6.35 10.37
CA SER A 107 20.82 6.68 11.45
C SER A 107 21.14 8.18 11.44
N HIS A 108 21.50 8.74 12.60
CA HIS A 108 21.84 10.16 12.74
C HIS A 108 23.05 10.61 11.91
N ASN A 109 23.92 9.66 11.52
CA ASN A 109 25.16 9.93 10.77
C ASN A 109 25.06 9.56 9.28
N GLU A 110 23.89 9.13 8.79
CA GLU A 110 23.68 8.84 7.38
C GLU A 110 23.42 10.17 6.65
N GLU A 111 24.30 10.58 5.72
CA GLU A 111 23.98 11.71 4.84
C GLU A 111 22.91 11.27 3.85
N PHE A 112 21.71 11.84 3.97
CA PHE A 112 20.62 11.59 3.03
C PHE A 112 20.22 12.89 2.33
N VAL A 113 20.04 12.80 1.00
CA VAL A 113 19.14 13.70 0.29
C VAL A 113 17.75 13.41 0.85
N VAL A 114 17.09 14.44 1.39
CA VAL A 114 15.78 14.34 2.05
C VAL A 114 14.72 13.90 1.03
N LYS A 115 14.62 12.59 0.79
CA LYS A 115 13.51 11.97 0.07
C LYS A 115 12.37 11.73 1.06
N THR A 116 11.71 12.80 1.50
CA THR A 116 10.53 12.67 2.36
C THR A 116 9.41 12.04 1.55
N PRO A 117 8.81 10.92 1.98
CA PRO A 117 7.59 10.43 1.34
C PRO A 117 6.48 11.47 1.54
N VAL A 118 5.93 11.97 0.43
CA VAL A 118 4.78 12.87 0.47
C VAL A 118 3.53 12.02 0.72
N ILE A 119 2.90 12.21 1.87
CA ILE A 119 1.57 11.65 2.14
C ILE A 119 0.55 12.66 1.60
N ILE A 120 -0.09 12.33 0.47
CA ILE A 120 -1.21 13.12 -0.07
C ILE A 120 -2.49 12.56 0.55
N SER A 121 -3.04 13.24 1.55
CA SER A 121 -4.38 12.96 2.05
C SER A 121 -5.41 13.72 1.22
N TRP A 122 -6.31 13.01 0.55
CA TRP A 122 -7.46 13.60 -0.13
C TRP A 122 -8.56 13.87 0.92
N ASN A 123 -8.78 15.14 1.27
CA ASN A 123 -9.98 15.53 2.00
C ASN A 123 -11.09 15.77 0.97
N ASN A 124 -12.07 14.87 0.92
CA ASN A 124 -13.35 15.23 0.33
C ASN A 124 -14.08 16.07 1.38
N ASP A 125 -14.18 17.37 1.15
CA ASP A 125 -15.10 18.23 1.87
C ASP A 125 -16.52 17.69 1.64
N LYS A 126 -17.05 16.99 2.65
CA LYS A 126 -18.48 16.85 2.89
C LYS A 126 -18.80 17.54 4.21
#